data_AF-A0A562UN59-F1
#
_entry.id   AF-A0A562UN59-F1
#
_cell.length_a   1.000
_cell.length_b   1.000
_cell.length_c   1.000
_cell.angle_alpha   90.00
_cell.angle_beta   90.00
_cell.angle_gamma   90.00
#
_symmetry.space_group_name_H-M   'P 1'
#
loop_
_entity.id
_entity.type
_entity.pdbx_description
1 polymer ?
#
loop_
_entity_poly.entity_id
_entity_poly.type
_entity_poly.pdbx_seq_one_letter_code
_entity_poly.pdbx_strand_id
1 'polypeptide(L)'
;MSQAPEHDTDPILLTLTLGCVVGLFCAFWLTVQPDPLVTDTHYLPAALEILAGMVTLIASMRAIWHVTRTRAVTLVSGLLLAAGLILMTQSRSLVPVIYLVCLLSLAAWQLSAAIRRPEQGRWRLAAVGVYFGLAMGVNWVAISMVFLAVAAFFVARLSAGRRRLMTSKRGIPVPGISLIEAIVWLGVVPLLIYAAASLAGISG
;
A
#
# COMPACT_ATOMS: atom_id res chain seq x y z
N MET A 1 -24.52 -25.40 -22.13
CA MET A 1 -23.23 -24.81 -22.55
C MET A 1 -22.69 -24.03 -21.36
N SER A 2 -21.71 -24.56 -20.64
CA SER A 2 -21.05 -23.86 -19.53
C SER A 2 -20.10 -22.83 -20.14
N GLN A 3 -20.45 -21.55 -20.08
CA GLN A 3 -19.53 -20.50 -20.49
C GLN A 3 -18.31 -20.53 -19.55
N ALA A 4 -17.12 -20.59 -20.11
CA ALA A 4 -15.90 -20.40 -19.34
C ALA A 4 -15.98 -19.02 -18.64
N PRO A 5 -15.65 -18.89 -17.35
CA PRO A 5 -15.75 -17.63 -16.64
C PRO A 5 -14.91 -16.59 -17.35
N GLU A 6 -15.58 -15.55 -17.86
CA GLU A 6 -14.97 -14.44 -18.57
C GLU A 6 -13.89 -13.82 -17.69
N HIS A 7 -12.63 -14.00 -18.10
CA HIS A 7 -11.50 -13.48 -17.36
C HIS A 7 -11.35 -12.01 -17.74
N ASP A 8 -11.86 -11.16 -16.86
CA ASP A 8 -11.67 -9.73 -16.96
C ASP A 8 -10.16 -9.44 -17.04
N THR A 9 -9.70 -8.76 -18.11
CA THR A 9 -8.26 -8.56 -18.31
C THR A 9 -7.73 -7.45 -17.39
N ASP A 10 -6.46 -7.49 -17.01
CA ASP A 10 -5.91 -6.57 -16.00
C ASP A 10 -6.06 -5.09 -16.43
N PRO A 11 -6.80 -4.24 -15.68
CA PRO A 11 -7.03 -2.84 -16.03
C PRO A 11 -5.82 -1.96 -15.70
N ILE A 12 -4.59 -2.45 -15.89
CA ILE A 12 -3.37 -1.75 -15.47
C ILE A 12 -3.24 -0.38 -16.14
N LEU A 13 -3.52 -0.31 -17.44
CA LEU A 13 -3.50 0.95 -18.17
C LEU A 13 -4.51 1.94 -17.59
N LEU A 14 -5.72 1.48 -17.27
CA LEU A 14 -6.77 2.32 -16.68
C LEU A 14 -6.41 2.83 -15.28
N THR A 15 -5.75 2.00 -14.47
CA THR A 15 -5.27 2.43 -13.15
C THR A 15 -4.18 3.50 -13.27
N LEU A 16 -3.26 3.36 -14.22
CA LEU A 16 -2.21 4.34 -14.47
C LEU A 16 -2.79 5.64 -15.04
N THR A 17 -3.71 5.56 -16.01
CA THR A 17 -4.35 6.74 -16.58
C THR A 17 -5.12 7.52 -15.52
N LEU A 18 -5.86 6.84 -14.65
CA LEU A 18 -6.64 7.51 -13.61
C LEU A 18 -5.72 8.16 -12.56
N GLY A 19 -4.63 7.50 -12.18
CA GLY A 19 -3.56 8.10 -11.38
C GLY A 19 -2.97 9.37 -12.01
N CYS A 20 -2.61 9.32 -13.29
CA CYS A 20 -2.09 10.46 -14.03
C CYS A 20 -3.08 11.63 -14.12
N VAL A 21 -4.35 11.35 -14.39
CA VAL A 21 -5.40 12.38 -14.45
C VAL A 21 -5.54 13.09 -13.10
N VAL A 22 -5.55 12.35 -11.98
CA VAL A 22 -5.62 12.95 -10.64
C VAL A 22 -4.37 13.75 -10.33
N GLY A 23 -3.18 13.25 -10.66
CA GLY A 23 -1.93 13.99 -10.47
C GLY A 23 -1.89 15.31 -11.25
N LEU A 24 -2.28 15.28 -12.53
CA LEU A 24 -2.37 16.48 -13.37
C LEU A 24 -3.41 17.45 -12.84
N PHE A 25 -4.55 16.96 -12.34
CA PHE A 25 -5.56 17.80 -11.72
C PHE A 25 -5.03 18.47 -10.44
N CYS A 26 -4.37 17.74 -9.55
CA CYS A 26 -3.75 18.31 -8.35
C CYS A 26 -2.67 19.35 -8.71
N ALA A 27 -1.85 19.08 -9.72
CA ALA A 27 -0.85 20.02 -10.21
C ALA A 27 -1.49 21.30 -10.79
N PHE A 28 -2.55 21.16 -11.60
CA PHE A 28 -3.32 22.29 -12.11
C PHE A 28 -3.91 23.12 -10.98
N TRP A 29 -4.54 22.48 -9.99
CA TRP A 29 -5.11 23.18 -8.83
C TRP A 29 -4.08 23.93 -8.00
N LEU A 30 -2.87 23.39 -7.85
CA LEU A 30 -1.76 24.07 -7.19
C LEU A 30 -1.43 25.42 -7.87
N THR A 31 -1.57 25.51 -9.20
CA THR A 31 -1.33 26.75 -9.96
C THR A 31 -2.46 27.78 -9.80
N VAL A 32 -3.68 27.34 -9.49
CA VAL A 32 -4.86 28.22 -9.35
C VAL A 32 -4.95 28.83 -7.95
N GLN A 33 -4.56 28.08 -6.91
CA GLN A 33 -4.49 28.58 -5.53
C GLN A 33 -3.06 28.44 -5.02
N PRO A 34 -2.15 29.37 -5.36
CA PRO A 34 -0.84 29.40 -4.75
C PRO A 34 -1.00 29.71 -3.27
N ASP A 35 -0.69 28.74 -2.40
CA ASP A 35 -0.52 29.02 -0.98
C ASP A 35 0.62 30.04 -0.86
N PRO A 36 0.45 31.14 -0.08
CA PRO A 36 1.46 32.19 0.05
C PRO A 36 2.77 31.69 0.69
N LEU A 37 2.79 30.45 1.20
CA LEU A 37 3.97 29.77 1.72
C LEU A 37 4.82 29.09 0.64
N VAL A 38 4.28 28.79 -0.54
CA VAL A 38 4.99 28.09 -1.62
C VAL A 38 5.83 29.11 -2.39
N THR A 39 6.99 29.43 -1.82
CA THR A 39 8.07 30.20 -2.47
C THR A 39 8.87 29.32 -3.42
N ASP A 40 9.74 29.93 -4.25
CA ASP A 40 10.51 29.28 -5.33
C ASP A 40 11.28 27.99 -4.94
N THR A 41 11.54 27.76 -3.66
CA THR A 41 12.20 26.56 -3.10
C THR A 41 11.25 25.39 -2.77
N HIS A 42 9.93 25.59 -2.74
CA HIS A 42 8.95 24.61 -2.22
C HIS A 42 8.19 23.83 -3.31
N TYR A 43 8.52 24.02 -4.59
CA TYR A 43 7.89 23.24 -5.67
C TYR A 43 8.33 21.77 -5.69
N LEU A 44 9.57 21.48 -5.29
CA LEU A 44 10.09 20.12 -5.23
C LEU A 44 9.31 19.22 -4.23
N PRO A 45 9.12 19.60 -2.95
CA PRO A 45 8.33 18.80 -2.03
C PRO A 45 6.86 18.67 -2.47
N ALA A 46 6.25 19.73 -2.99
CA ALA A 46 4.89 19.68 -3.52
C ALA A 46 4.74 18.66 -4.68
N ALA A 47 5.74 18.61 -5.59
CA ALA A 47 5.76 17.61 -6.65
C ALA A 47 5.85 16.17 -6.10
N LEU A 48 6.64 15.95 -5.05
CA LEU A 48 6.76 14.63 -4.39
C LEU A 48 5.45 14.21 -3.71
N GLU A 49 4.68 15.14 -3.16
CA GLU A 49 3.37 14.87 -2.53
C GLU A 49 2.32 14.50 -3.57
N ILE A 50 2.29 15.19 -4.70
CA ILE A 50 1.42 14.86 -5.82
C ILE A 50 1.76 13.46 -6.34
N LEU A 51 3.05 13.15 -6.50
CA LEU A 51 3.50 11.81 -6.88
C LEU A 51 3.10 10.76 -5.84
N ALA A 52 3.22 11.06 -4.54
CA ALA A 52 2.77 10.18 -3.48
C ALA A 52 1.25 9.92 -3.54
N GLY A 53 0.44 10.94 -3.84
CA GLY A 53 -1.00 10.82 -4.07
C GLY A 53 -1.33 9.93 -5.27
N MET A 54 -0.63 10.12 -6.40
CA MET A 54 -0.78 9.27 -7.59
C MET A 54 -0.47 7.80 -7.28
N VAL A 55 0.67 7.56 -6.61
CA VAL A 55 1.11 6.21 -6.23
C VAL A 55 0.12 5.58 -5.24
N THR A 56 -0.40 6.35 -4.29
CA THR A 56 -1.44 5.89 -3.35
C THR A 56 -2.66 5.36 -4.10
N LEU A 57 -3.15 6.12 -5.08
CA LEU A 57 -4.34 5.75 -5.84
C LEU A 57 -4.11 4.49 -6.68
N ILE A 58 -2.99 4.45 -7.40
CA ILE A 58 -2.59 3.29 -8.20
C ILE A 58 -2.44 2.07 -7.28
N ALA A 59 -1.68 2.17 -6.20
CA ALA A 59 -1.45 1.06 -5.27
C ALA A 59 -2.76 0.55 -4.65
N SER A 60 -3.67 1.44 -4.27
CA SER A 60 -4.98 1.06 -3.72
C SER A 60 -5.84 0.33 -4.77
N MET A 61 -5.92 0.84 -6.00
CA MET A 61 -6.61 0.14 -7.10
C MET A 61 -5.96 -1.21 -7.39
N ARG A 62 -4.63 -1.31 -7.38
CA ARG A 62 -3.91 -2.57 -7.58
C ARG A 62 -4.21 -3.56 -6.45
N ALA A 63 -4.24 -3.12 -5.19
CA ALA A 63 -4.62 -3.96 -4.07
C ALA A 63 -6.04 -4.52 -4.24
N ILE A 64 -6.99 -3.67 -4.63
CA ILE A 64 -8.38 -4.07 -4.88
C ILE A 64 -8.48 -5.04 -6.05
N TRP A 65 -7.76 -4.81 -7.15
CA TRP A 65 -7.67 -5.78 -8.24
C TRP A 65 -7.20 -7.16 -7.75
N HIS A 66 -6.17 -7.18 -6.89
CA HIS A 66 -5.65 -8.36 -6.22
C HIS A 66 -6.58 -8.96 -5.15
N VAL A 67 -7.73 -8.36 -4.85
CA VAL A 67 -8.76 -8.92 -3.96
C VAL A 67 -10.02 -9.34 -4.73
N THR A 68 -10.47 -8.55 -5.71
CA THR A 68 -11.77 -8.75 -6.38
C THR A 68 -11.71 -9.37 -7.77
N ARG A 69 -10.62 -9.22 -8.55
CA ARG A 69 -10.53 -9.63 -9.99
C ARG A 69 -11.54 -8.96 -10.94
N THR A 70 -12.32 -7.98 -10.48
CA THR A 70 -13.31 -7.31 -11.30
C THR A 70 -12.83 -5.92 -11.67
N ARG A 71 -12.83 -5.59 -12.96
CA ARG A 71 -12.47 -4.25 -13.44
C ARG A 71 -13.42 -3.21 -12.89
N ALA A 72 -14.73 -3.47 -12.94
CA ALA A 72 -15.74 -2.54 -12.46
C ALA A 72 -15.50 -2.14 -11.00
N VAL A 73 -15.28 -3.11 -10.09
CA VAL A 73 -15.01 -2.82 -8.67
C VAL A 73 -13.72 -2.01 -8.52
N THR A 74 -12.66 -2.39 -9.24
CA THR A 74 -11.38 -1.69 -9.18
C THR A 74 -11.50 -0.22 -9.62
N LEU A 75 -12.21 0.03 -10.72
CA LEU A 75 -12.42 1.37 -11.26
C LEU A 75 -13.34 2.20 -10.37
N VAL A 76 -14.44 1.63 -9.89
CA VAL A 76 -15.37 2.31 -8.99
C VAL A 76 -14.67 2.70 -7.70
N SER A 77 -13.89 1.80 -7.09
CA SER A 77 -13.15 2.11 -5.87
C SER A 77 -12.12 3.21 -6.07
N GLY A 78 -11.37 3.21 -7.18
CA GLY A 78 -10.42 4.29 -7.43
C GLY A 78 -11.09 5.59 -7.88
N LEU A 79 -12.25 5.55 -8.54
CA LEU A 79 -13.05 6.75 -8.82
C LEU A 79 -13.58 7.37 -7.52
N LEU A 80 -14.06 6.54 -6.59
CA LEU A 80 -14.47 6.96 -5.23
C LEU A 80 -13.31 7.62 -4.48
N LEU A 81 -12.11 7.03 -4.54
CA LEU A 81 -10.91 7.61 -3.91
C LEU A 81 -10.48 8.91 -4.59
N ALA A 82 -10.53 8.98 -5.92
CA ALA A 82 -10.17 10.15 -6.71
C ALA A 82 -11.14 11.32 -6.49
N ALA A 83 -12.45 11.04 -6.38
CA ALA A 83 -13.47 12.03 -6.08
C ALA A 83 -13.43 12.48 -4.61
N GLY A 84 -12.78 11.72 -3.73
CA GLY A 84 -12.62 12.05 -2.33
C GLY A 84 -11.74 13.28 -2.13
N LEU A 85 -12.32 14.35 -1.57
CA LEU A 85 -11.62 15.60 -1.27
C LEU A 85 -10.44 15.41 -0.30
N ILE A 86 -10.48 14.38 0.55
CA ILE A 86 -9.41 14.09 1.52
C ILE A 86 -8.11 13.76 0.80
N LEU A 87 -8.13 12.85 -0.18
CA LEU A 87 -6.91 12.44 -0.89
C LEU A 87 -6.33 13.62 -1.68
N MET A 88 -7.20 14.39 -2.34
CA MET A 88 -6.79 15.59 -3.08
C MET A 88 -6.20 16.66 -2.16
N THR A 89 -6.79 16.88 -0.98
CA THR A 89 -6.31 17.88 -0.02
C THR A 89 -4.96 17.46 0.57
N GLN A 90 -4.80 16.19 0.95
CA GLN A 90 -3.53 15.70 1.49
C GLN A 90 -2.41 15.67 0.44
N SER A 91 -2.74 15.48 -0.85
CA SER A 91 -1.73 15.44 -1.93
C SER A 91 -1.11 16.80 -2.26
N ARG A 92 -1.61 17.89 -1.67
CA ARG A 92 -1.13 19.27 -1.85
C ARG A 92 -0.79 19.97 -0.53
N SER A 93 -1.00 19.28 0.59
CA SER A 93 -0.69 19.82 1.91
C SER A 93 0.72 19.38 2.23
N LEU A 94 1.63 20.32 2.57
CA LEU A 94 3.05 20.08 2.94
C LEU A 94 3.24 19.23 4.22
N VAL A 95 2.27 18.37 4.52
CA VAL A 95 2.12 17.56 5.72
C VAL A 95 2.44 16.12 5.34
N PRO A 96 3.24 15.40 6.13
CA PRO A 96 3.75 14.08 5.75
C PRO A 96 2.69 12.96 5.74
N VAL A 97 1.41 13.27 6.03
CA VAL A 97 0.30 12.31 6.06
C VAL A 97 0.14 11.61 4.71
N ILE A 98 0.34 12.30 3.58
CA ILE A 98 0.23 11.66 2.26
C ILE A 98 1.29 10.56 2.05
N TYR A 99 2.51 10.74 2.57
CA TYR A 99 3.55 9.72 2.51
C TYR A 99 3.19 8.50 3.34
N LEU A 100 2.60 8.70 4.52
CA LEU A 100 2.08 7.60 5.34
C LEU A 100 1.04 6.78 4.57
N VAL A 101 0.03 7.44 3.99
CA VAL A 101 -1.03 6.76 3.24
C VAL A 101 -0.46 6.04 2.01
N CYS A 102 0.49 6.65 1.30
CA CYS A 102 1.19 6.05 0.17
C CYS A 102 1.90 4.74 0.55
N LEU A 103 2.70 4.77 1.62
CA LEU A 103 3.43 3.60 2.11
C LEU A 103 2.48 2.48 2.56
N LEU A 104 1.39 2.82 3.25
CA LEU A 104 0.38 1.85 3.68
C LEU A 104 -0.37 1.24 2.48
N SER A 105 -0.71 2.02 1.45
CA SER A 105 -1.32 1.52 0.22
C SER A 105 -0.37 0.61 -0.57
N LEU A 106 0.92 0.94 -0.62
CA LEU A 106 1.96 0.06 -1.21
C LEU A 106 2.10 -1.25 -0.43
N ALA A 107 2.10 -1.19 0.90
CA ALA A 107 2.08 -2.38 1.75
C ALA A 107 0.84 -3.25 1.48
N ALA A 108 -0.35 -2.64 1.37
CA ALA A 108 -1.60 -3.34 1.06
C ALA A 108 -1.56 -3.99 -0.34
N TRP A 109 -0.98 -3.31 -1.34
CA TRP A 109 -0.78 -3.88 -2.67
C TRP A 109 0.17 -5.08 -2.63
N GLN A 110 1.33 -4.97 -1.98
CA GLN A 110 2.26 -6.09 -1.91
C GLN A 110 1.71 -7.27 -1.12
N LEU A 111 0.96 -7.02 -0.04
CA LEU A 111 0.33 -8.06 0.77
C LEU A 111 -0.73 -8.83 -0.02
N SER A 112 -1.65 -8.12 -0.68
CA SER A 112 -2.68 -8.74 -1.53
C SER A 112 -2.07 -9.49 -2.73
N ALA A 113 -1.00 -8.94 -3.31
CA ALA A 113 -0.26 -9.61 -4.38
C ALA A 113 0.50 -10.86 -3.88
N ALA A 114 1.05 -10.86 -2.66
CA ALA A 114 1.71 -12.00 -2.05
C ALA A 114 0.75 -13.17 -1.81
N ILE A 115 -0.48 -12.88 -1.37
CA ILE A 115 -1.53 -13.88 -1.17
C ILE A 115 -1.91 -14.55 -2.50
N ARG A 116 -2.00 -13.78 -3.58
CA ARG A 116 -2.42 -14.30 -4.89
C ARG A 116 -1.31 -14.95 -5.71
N ARG A 117 -0.07 -14.48 -5.61
CA ARG A 117 1.08 -15.00 -6.34
C ARG A 117 2.08 -15.58 -5.34
N PRO A 118 1.80 -16.77 -4.77
CA PRO A 118 2.63 -17.35 -3.72
C PRO A 118 4.07 -17.63 -4.17
N GLU A 119 4.29 -17.87 -5.47
CA GLU A 119 5.62 -18.03 -6.07
C GLU A 119 6.53 -16.82 -5.81
N GLN A 120 5.94 -15.63 -5.70
CA GLN A 120 6.61 -14.36 -5.43
C GLN A 120 6.39 -13.88 -3.99
N GLY A 121 5.79 -14.69 -3.13
CA GLY A 121 5.32 -14.27 -1.81
C GLY A 121 6.43 -13.76 -0.89
N ARG A 122 7.63 -14.36 -0.96
CA ARG A 122 8.76 -14.03 -0.05
C ARG A 122 9.23 -12.59 -0.19
N TRP A 123 9.62 -12.17 -1.40
CA TRP A 123 10.11 -10.81 -1.60
C TRP A 123 8.99 -9.78 -1.42
N ARG A 124 7.73 -10.15 -1.74
CA ARG A 124 6.59 -9.27 -1.53
C ARG A 124 6.30 -9.06 -0.05
N LEU A 125 6.38 -10.09 0.79
CA LEU A 125 6.28 -9.92 2.24
C LEU A 125 7.45 -9.12 2.81
N ALA A 126 8.66 -9.30 2.27
CA ALA A 126 9.78 -8.45 2.62
C ALA A 126 9.50 -6.97 2.30
N ALA A 127 8.94 -6.70 1.11
CA ALA A 127 8.54 -5.35 0.72
C ALA A 127 7.44 -4.77 1.63
N VAL A 128 6.45 -5.58 2.04
CA VAL A 128 5.45 -5.17 3.04
C VAL A 128 6.13 -4.74 4.35
N GLY A 129 7.08 -5.53 4.83
CA GLY A 129 7.85 -5.22 6.03
C GLY A 129 8.60 -3.90 5.93
N VAL A 130 9.26 -3.66 4.79
CA VAL A 130 9.98 -2.41 4.52
C VAL A 130 9.03 -1.22 4.50
N TYR A 131 7.91 -1.29 3.78
CA TYR A 131 6.95 -0.18 3.72
C TYR A 131 6.32 0.13 5.08
N PHE A 132 6.04 -0.89 5.90
CA PHE A 132 5.57 -0.67 7.27
C PHE A 132 6.62 -0.02 8.17
N GLY A 133 7.89 -0.41 8.07
CA GLY A 133 8.97 0.23 8.82
C GLY A 133 9.16 1.70 8.45
N LEU A 134 9.12 2.01 7.14
CA LEU A 134 9.14 3.39 6.66
C LEU A 134 7.90 4.18 7.13
N ALA A 135 6.72 3.55 7.12
CA ALA A 135 5.48 4.18 7.58
C ALA A 135 5.53 4.51 9.08
N MET A 136 6.14 3.65 9.92
CA MET A 136 6.38 3.95 11.34
C MET A 136 7.30 5.16 11.54
N GLY A 137 8.29 5.32 10.66
CA GLY A 137 9.18 6.49 10.66
C GLY A 137 8.45 7.80 10.37
N VAL A 138 7.43 7.75 9.51
CA VAL A 138 6.55 8.91 9.23
C VAL A 138 5.60 9.16 10.39
N ASN A 139 4.92 8.11 10.86
CA ASN A 139 3.96 8.21 11.96
C ASN A 139 3.78 6.86 12.66
N TRP A 140 4.01 6.87 13.97
CA TRP A 140 3.64 5.87 14.97
C TRP A 140 2.24 5.25 14.84
N VAL A 141 1.23 5.94 14.27
CA VAL A 141 -0.09 5.33 13.98
C VAL A 141 0.04 4.10 13.07
N ALA A 142 1.10 4.02 12.25
CA ALA A 142 1.41 2.84 11.45
C ALA A 142 1.63 1.57 12.28
N ILE A 143 2.05 1.68 13.55
CA ILE A 143 2.23 0.54 14.46
C ILE A 143 0.92 -0.25 14.57
N SER A 144 -0.22 0.44 14.71
CA SER A 144 -1.55 -0.19 14.76
C SER A 144 -1.87 -1.00 13.51
N MET A 145 -1.43 -0.53 12.33
CA MET A 145 -1.64 -1.25 11.07
C MET A 145 -0.73 -2.47 10.93
N VAL A 146 0.50 -2.41 11.45
CA VAL A 146 1.37 -3.58 11.53
C VAL A 146 0.76 -4.65 12.44
N PHE A 147 0.27 -4.25 13.62
CA PHE A 147 -0.46 -5.16 14.50
C PHE A 147 -1.67 -5.78 13.82
N LEU A 148 -2.46 -4.99 13.09
CA LEU A 148 -3.61 -5.49 12.35
C LEU A 148 -3.19 -6.50 11.26
N ALA A 149 -2.12 -6.24 10.52
CA ALA A 149 -1.62 -7.14 9.48
C ALA A 149 -1.10 -8.46 10.06
N VAL A 150 -0.34 -8.41 11.17
CA VAL A 150 0.14 -9.59 11.90
C VAL A 150 -1.04 -10.39 12.47
N ALA A 151 -2.00 -9.70 13.09
CA ALA A 151 -3.20 -10.32 13.63
C ALA A 151 -4.05 -10.99 12.53
N ALA A 152 -4.23 -10.33 11.39
CA ALA A 152 -4.94 -10.91 10.23
C ALA A 152 -4.25 -12.19 9.74
N PHE A 153 -2.92 -12.20 9.67
CA PHE A 153 -2.15 -13.39 9.31
C PHE A 153 -2.33 -14.52 10.34
N PHE A 154 -2.32 -14.17 11.63
CA PHE A 154 -2.53 -15.11 12.73
C PHE A 154 -3.95 -15.72 12.72
N VAL A 155 -4.99 -14.89 12.57
CA VAL A 155 -6.40 -15.32 12.49
C VAL A 155 -6.63 -16.21 11.27
N ALA A 156 -6.13 -15.82 10.10
CA ALA A 156 -6.22 -16.63 8.88
C ALA A 156 -5.49 -17.98 9.00
N ARG A 157 -4.50 -18.06 9.90
CA ARG A 157 -3.79 -19.31 10.18
C ARG A 157 -4.51 -20.19 11.19
N LEU A 158 -5.13 -19.59 12.22
CA LEU A 158 -5.97 -20.30 13.18
C LEU A 158 -7.20 -20.91 12.50
N SER A 159 -7.83 -20.19 11.58
CA SER A 159 -8.98 -20.68 10.81
C SER A 159 -8.64 -21.86 9.88
N ALA A 160 -7.36 -22.05 9.54
CA ALA A 160 -6.90 -23.17 8.73
C ALA A 160 -6.76 -24.51 9.48
N GLY A 161 -7.02 -24.55 10.80
CA GLY A 161 -7.37 -25.78 11.55
C GLY A 161 -6.34 -26.92 11.62
N ARG A 162 -5.04 -26.71 11.33
CA ARG A 162 -4.03 -27.79 11.35
C ARG A 162 -3.20 -27.84 12.65
N ARG A 163 -3.03 -29.06 13.18
CA ARG A 163 -2.27 -29.42 14.40
C ARG A 163 -0.75 -29.08 14.39
N ARG A 164 -0.18 -28.58 13.28
CA ARG A 164 1.22 -28.07 13.19
C ARG A 164 1.22 -26.64 12.66
N LEU A 165 0.86 -25.71 13.54
CA LEU A 165 0.66 -24.28 13.22
C LEU A 165 1.95 -23.58 12.76
N MET A 166 3.09 -23.88 13.38
CA MET A 166 4.31 -23.09 13.24
C MET A 166 5.22 -23.46 12.06
N THR A 167 5.23 -24.72 11.60
CA THR A 167 6.23 -25.22 10.63
C THR A 167 5.65 -25.71 9.31
N SER A 168 4.32 -25.76 9.15
CA SER A 168 3.70 -26.23 7.91
C SER A 168 3.83 -25.19 6.78
N LYS A 169 4.56 -25.51 5.71
CA LYS A 169 4.70 -24.65 4.52
C LYS A 169 3.45 -24.64 3.62
N ARG A 170 2.43 -25.44 3.93
CA ARG A 170 1.16 -25.54 3.17
C ARG A 170 -0.01 -25.03 4.01
N GLY A 171 -0.15 -23.71 4.11
CA GLY A 171 -1.37 -23.13 4.66
C GLY A 171 -1.55 -21.68 4.24
N ILE A 172 -2.81 -21.26 4.30
CA ILE A 172 -3.31 -19.89 4.12
C ILE A 172 -2.59 -18.97 5.13
N PRO A 173 -2.32 -17.67 4.84
CA PRO A 173 -2.65 -16.90 3.63
C PRO A 173 -1.73 -17.08 2.42
N VAL A 174 -0.42 -17.26 2.62
CA VAL A 174 0.56 -17.38 1.53
C VAL A 174 1.13 -18.80 1.52
N PRO A 175 0.74 -19.65 0.55
CA PRO A 175 1.32 -20.97 0.35
C PRO A 175 2.85 -20.90 0.24
N GLY A 176 3.58 -21.73 0.99
CA GLY A 176 5.04 -21.82 0.97
C GLY A 176 5.75 -21.16 2.16
N ILE A 177 5.07 -20.29 2.91
CA ILE A 177 5.68 -19.47 3.97
C ILE A 177 5.26 -19.97 5.35
N SER A 178 6.22 -20.13 6.26
CA SER A 178 5.95 -20.53 7.64
C SER A 178 5.42 -19.35 8.47
N LEU A 179 4.70 -19.64 9.57
CA LEU A 179 4.22 -18.58 10.47
C LEU A 179 5.39 -17.78 11.07
N ILE A 180 6.50 -18.47 11.37
CA ILE A 180 7.72 -17.84 11.88
C ILE A 180 8.31 -16.89 10.83
N GLU A 181 8.39 -17.34 9.58
CA GLU A 181 8.88 -16.51 8.46
C GLU A 181 7.98 -15.28 8.26
N ALA A 182 6.65 -15.43 8.37
CA ALA A 182 5.73 -14.30 8.33
C ALA A 182 5.90 -13.33 9.50
N ILE A 183 6.12 -13.81 10.74
CA ILE A 183 6.40 -12.97 11.91
C ILE A 183 7.73 -12.21 11.73
N VAL A 184 8.73 -12.84 11.14
CA VAL A 184 10.00 -12.17 10.83
C VAL A 184 9.78 -11.06 9.80
N TRP A 185 9.08 -11.33 8.70
CA TRP A 185 8.85 -10.35 7.64
C TRP A 185 7.88 -9.22 8.04
N LEU A 186 6.82 -9.50 8.80
CA LEU A 186 5.83 -8.50 9.20
C LEU A 186 6.07 -7.88 10.58
N GLY A 187 6.93 -8.44 11.41
CA GLY A 187 7.23 -7.93 12.75
C GLY A 187 8.65 -7.41 12.87
N VAL A 188 9.65 -8.29 12.64
CA VAL A 188 11.06 -7.95 12.85
C VAL A 188 11.58 -6.98 11.80
N VAL A 189 11.27 -7.21 10.51
CA VAL A 189 11.76 -6.34 9.42
C VAL A 189 11.27 -4.89 9.53
N PRO A 190 9.98 -4.59 9.79
CA PRO A 190 9.54 -3.22 10.03
C PRO A 190 10.30 -2.54 11.17
N LEU A 191 10.53 -3.24 12.29
CA LEU A 191 11.26 -2.71 13.43
C LEU A 191 12.72 -2.41 13.11
N LEU A 192 13.38 -3.29 12.34
CA LEU A 192 14.75 -3.07 11.88
C LEU A 192 14.84 -1.87 10.94
N ILE A 193 13.90 -1.73 10.01
CA ILE A 193 13.86 -0.60 9.06
C ILE A 193 13.57 0.71 9.79
N TYR A 194 12.64 0.70 10.75
CA TYR A 194 12.37 1.84 11.61
C TYR A 194 13.63 2.22 12.42
N ALA A 195 14.28 1.26 13.07
CA ALA A 195 15.51 1.51 13.83
C ALA A 195 16.63 2.05 12.93
N ALA A 196 16.78 1.51 11.72
CA ALA A 196 17.76 2.00 10.75
C ALA A 196 17.46 3.44 10.32
N ALA A 197 16.20 3.79 10.08
CA ALA A 197 15.79 5.15 9.75
C ALA A 197 16.08 6.13 10.91
N SER A 198 15.81 5.72 12.15
CA SER A 198 16.12 6.51 13.35
C SER A 198 17.63 6.69 13.56
N LEU A 199 18.43 5.64 13.34
CA LEU A 199 19.90 5.69 13.45
C LEU A 199 20.54 6.53 12.35
N ALA A 200 19.94 6.56 11.15
CA ALA A 200 20.39 7.38 10.03
C ALA A 200 20.08 8.88 10.20
N GLY A 201 19.41 9.29 11.29
CA GLY A 201 19.06 10.69 11.53
C GLY A 201 17.95 11.21 10.61
N ILE A 202 17.14 10.33 10.00
CA ILE A 202 16.02 10.69 9.13
C ILE A 202 14.82 11.22 9.97
N SER A 203 14.88 11.10 11.30
CA SER A 203 13.86 11.52 12.25
C SER A 203 14.18 12.85 12.96
N GLY A 204 14.77 13.83 12.26
CA GLY A 204 15.11 15.16 12.77
C GLY A 204 14.47 16.26 11.95
#